data_AF-A8H4Z5-F1
#
_entry.id   AF-A8H4Z5-F1
#
_cell.length_a   1.000
_cell.length_b   1.000
_cell.length_c   1.000
_cell.angle_alpha   90.00
_cell.angle_beta   90.00
_cell.angle_gamma   90.00
#
_symmetry.space_group_name_H-M   'P 1'
#
loop_
_entity.id
_entity.type
_entity.pdbx_description
1 polymer ?
#
loop_
_entity_poly.entity_id
_entity_poly.type
_entity_poly.pdbx_seq_one_letter_code
_entity_poly.pdbx_strand_id
1 'polypeptide(L)'
;MKLQEIVINNFMPYKGEQIVQFPQHETQNVMLLYGDNMRGKTSFLNSIRWGFYGLAVGRHLRTIPRVNLVNIEAASVDDWSMSILLKFTHEEKSYELRRKITKKSHVSVPSIDNDFEEVIGLKVDGEVIAGDKILNQINQVSPEEISRFFLFDGELLQEYENLLLDKNAQGEKIKLHIEQALGVPSLINGRADFAVLLQESRRIQTRDANNSSELKSLATRQSDLDVKEDTAKADLKSLKEQKNDVELLVDTIDEKLKKH
;
A
#
# COMPACT_ATOMS: atom_id res chain seq x y z
N MET A 1 6.43 -2.01 -15.35
CA MET A 1 5.12 -2.60 -15.72
C MET A 1 4.52 -1.77 -16.85
N LYS A 2 3.95 -2.38 -17.88
CA LYS A 2 3.25 -1.71 -18.98
C LYS A 2 1.90 -2.37 -19.20
N LEU A 3 0.81 -1.62 -18.99
CA LEU A 3 -0.55 -2.11 -19.27
C LEU A 3 -0.74 -2.27 -20.78
N GLN A 4 -1.43 -3.34 -21.18
CA GLN A 4 -1.71 -3.67 -22.58
C GLN A 4 -3.21 -3.60 -22.87
N GLU A 5 -4.00 -4.21 -22.02
CA GLU A 5 -5.45 -4.29 -22.20
C GLU A 5 -6.14 -4.36 -20.84
N ILE A 6 -7.29 -3.72 -20.73
CA ILE A 6 -8.25 -3.96 -19.66
C ILE A 6 -9.60 -4.35 -20.27
N VAL A 7 -10.19 -5.41 -19.73
CA VAL A 7 -11.58 -5.78 -20.00
C VAL A 7 -12.39 -5.60 -18.73
N ILE A 8 -13.41 -4.77 -18.80
CA ILE A 8 -14.30 -4.43 -17.70
C ILE A 8 -15.67 -5.03 -17.99
N ASN A 9 -16.23 -5.81 -17.09
CA ASN A 9 -17.60 -6.33 -17.21
C ASN A 9 -18.43 -5.97 -15.97
N ASN A 10 -19.56 -5.30 -16.19
CA ASN A 10 -20.56 -4.96 -15.17
C ASN A 10 -19.99 -4.23 -13.94
N PHE A 11 -19.04 -3.30 -14.13
CA PHE A 11 -18.37 -2.57 -13.05
C PHE A 11 -18.78 -1.09 -13.03
N MET A 12 -19.39 -0.65 -11.94
CA MET A 12 -19.86 0.73 -11.73
C MET A 12 -20.67 1.22 -12.97
N PRO A 13 -20.36 2.32 -13.72
CA PRO A 13 -21.19 2.71 -14.85
C PRO A 13 -21.00 1.82 -16.10
N TYR A 14 -20.02 0.92 -16.10
CA TYR A 14 -19.71 0.06 -17.25
C TYR A 14 -20.59 -1.18 -17.26
N LYS A 15 -21.67 -1.14 -18.04
CA LYS A 15 -22.55 -2.30 -18.28
C LYS A 15 -21.98 -3.19 -19.39
N GLY A 16 -22.04 -4.50 -19.19
CA GLY A 16 -21.51 -5.47 -20.13
C GLY A 16 -20.01 -5.33 -20.32
N GLU A 17 -19.50 -5.93 -21.40
CA GLU A 17 -18.07 -5.96 -21.69
C GLU A 17 -17.59 -4.65 -22.33
N GLN A 18 -16.57 -4.04 -21.72
CA GLN A 18 -15.85 -2.88 -22.24
C GLN A 18 -14.37 -3.23 -22.36
N ILE A 19 -13.81 -3.09 -23.56
CA ILE A 19 -12.41 -3.42 -23.83
C ILE A 19 -11.66 -2.12 -24.13
N VAL A 20 -10.58 -1.87 -23.39
CA VAL A 20 -9.70 -0.72 -23.61
C VAL A 20 -8.27 -1.21 -23.82
N GLN A 21 -7.69 -0.85 -24.96
CA GLN A 21 -6.32 -1.17 -25.33
C GLN A 21 -5.40 0.01 -25.04
N PHE A 22 -4.35 -0.21 -24.26
CA PHE A 22 -3.38 0.81 -23.90
C PHE A 22 -2.34 1.01 -25.01
N PRO A 23 -1.78 2.23 -25.18
CA PRO A 23 -0.74 2.48 -26.18
C PRO A 23 0.50 1.62 -25.95
N GLN A 24 0.94 0.91 -26.99
CA GLN A 24 2.11 0.02 -26.93
C GLN A 24 3.37 0.62 -27.57
N HIS A 25 3.28 1.80 -28.18
CA HIS A 25 4.43 2.43 -28.81
C HIS A 25 5.51 2.82 -27.79
N GLU A 26 6.78 2.84 -28.20
CA GLU A 26 7.89 3.23 -27.32
C GLU A 26 7.88 4.74 -27.02
N THR A 27 7.49 5.55 -27.99
CA THR A 27 7.48 7.03 -27.89
C THR A 27 6.09 7.65 -27.71
N GLN A 28 5.01 6.87 -27.88
CA GLN A 28 3.63 7.33 -27.68
C GLN A 28 3.01 6.52 -26.53
N ASN A 29 3.38 6.86 -25.31
CA ASN A 29 3.02 6.15 -24.08
C ASN A 29 1.94 6.88 -23.25
N VAL A 30 1.37 7.97 -23.77
CA VAL A 30 0.33 8.74 -23.10
C VAL A 30 -1.03 8.40 -23.69
N MET A 31 -1.95 7.99 -22.82
CA MET A 31 -3.36 7.79 -23.15
C MET A 31 -4.19 8.86 -22.43
N LEU A 32 -4.99 9.60 -23.19
CA LEU A 32 -5.93 10.58 -22.64
C LEU A 32 -7.34 10.01 -22.70
N LEU A 33 -7.91 9.69 -21.54
CA LEU A 33 -9.33 9.37 -21.42
C LEU A 33 -10.12 10.67 -21.22
N TYR A 34 -10.76 11.13 -22.29
CA TYR A 34 -11.63 12.29 -22.26
C TYR A 34 -13.07 11.90 -21.93
N GLY A 35 -13.70 12.66 -21.03
CA GLY A 35 -15.10 12.51 -20.67
C GLY A 35 -15.48 13.55 -19.63
N ASP A 36 -16.75 13.94 -19.58
CA ASP A 36 -17.20 14.91 -18.59
C ASP A 36 -17.04 14.37 -17.15
N ASN A 37 -17.13 15.27 -16.17
CA ASN A 37 -17.18 14.84 -14.78
C ASN A 37 -18.37 13.89 -14.56
N MET A 38 -18.19 12.93 -13.66
CA MET A 38 -19.21 11.92 -13.31
C MET A 38 -19.55 10.90 -14.42
N ARG A 39 -18.82 10.90 -15.54
CA ARG A 39 -18.97 9.93 -16.64
C ARG A 39 -18.16 8.63 -16.49
N GLY A 40 -17.56 8.38 -15.32
CA GLY A 40 -16.86 7.12 -15.04
C GLY A 40 -15.33 7.14 -15.13
N LYS A 41 -14.68 8.30 -15.25
CA LYS A 41 -13.19 8.40 -15.22
C LYS A 41 -12.59 7.81 -13.93
N THR A 42 -13.09 8.23 -12.77
CA THR A 42 -12.68 7.66 -11.47
C THR A 42 -13.06 6.19 -11.36
N SER A 43 -14.20 5.78 -11.94
CA SER A 43 -14.59 4.37 -12.02
C SER A 43 -13.64 3.55 -12.89
N PHE A 44 -13.10 4.11 -13.97
CA PHE A 44 -12.09 3.45 -14.79
C PHE A 44 -10.81 3.21 -13.98
N LEU A 45 -10.34 4.23 -13.26
CA LEU A 45 -9.19 4.09 -12.36
C LEU A 45 -9.44 3.02 -11.28
N ASN A 46 -10.62 3.03 -10.68
CA ASN A 46 -11.02 2.02 -9.70
C ASN A 46 -11.16 0.62 -10.29
N SER A 47 -11.49 0.47 -11.58
CA SER A 47 -11.51 -0.84 -12.24
C SER A 47 -10.12 -1.46 -12.30
N ILE A 48 -9.08 -0.66 -12.59
CA ILE A 48 -7.69 -1.10 -12.56
C ILE A 48 -7.29 -1.48 -11.13
N ARG A 49 -7.56 -0.60 -10.16
CA ARG A 49 -7.25 -0.85 -8.74
C ARG A 49 -7.93 -2.11 -8.22
N TRP A 50 -9.20 -2.30 -8.54
CA TRP A 50 -9.95 -3.49 -8.15
C TRP A 50 -9.45 -4.75 -8.85
N GLY A 51 -9.08 -4.66 -10.13
CA GLY A 51 -8.47 -5.78 -10.86
C GLY A 51 -7.21 -6.29 -10.17
N PHE A 52 -6.28 -5.39 -9.81
CA PHE A 52 -5.05 -5.75 -9.11
C PHE A 52 -5.29 -6.23 -7.68
N TYR A 53 -6.01 -5.46 -6.87
CA TYR A 53 -6.01 -5.62 -5.41
C TYR A 53 -7.33 -6.11 -4.82
N GLY A 54 -8.42 -6.11 -5.60
CA GLY A 54 -9.77 -6.38 -5.08
C GLY A 54 -10.34 -5.22 -4.26
N LEU A 55 -9.70 -4.06 -4.33
CA LEU A 55 -10.05 -2.86 -3.59
C LEU A 55 -10.44 -1.72 -4.55
N ALA A 56 -11.53 -1.05 -4.24
CA ALA A 56 -11.93 0.21 -4.88
C ALA A 56 -12.16 1.26 -3.80
N VAL A 57 -11.72 2.50 -4.06
CA VAL A 57 -11.82 3.59 -3.08
C VAL A 57 -12.54 4.78 -3.68
N GLY A 58 -13.39 5.41 -2.87
CA GLY A 58 -14.04 6.67 -3.19
C GLY A 58 -13.31 7.85 -2.55
N ARG A 59 -14.07 8.91 -2.28
CA ARG A 59 -13.58 10.11 -1.59
C ARG A 59 -12.93 9.77 -0.25
N HIS A 60 -11.83 10.44 0.07
CA HIS A 60 -11.08 10.26 1.32
C HIS A 60 -10.62 8.81 1.54
N LEU A 61 -10.29 8.10 0.47
CA LEU A 61 -9.80 6.72 0.50
C LEU A 61 -10.76 5.72 1.18
N ARG A 62 -12.06 6.03 1.24
CA ARG A 62 -13.05 5.11 1.81
C ARG A 62 -13.29 3.95 0.85
N THR A 63 -13.16 2.73 1.36
CA THR A 63 -13.47 1.51 0.61
C THR A 63 -14.92 1.51 0.16
N ILE A 64 -15.13 1.18 -1.12
CA ILE A 64 -16.45 1.03 -1.71
C ILE A 64 -16.88 -0.43 -1.55
N PRO A 65 -18.03 -0.72 -0.90
CA PRO A 65 -18.56 -2.07 -0.77
C PRO A 65 -18.80 -2.74 -2.14
N ARG A 66 -18.63 -4.06 -2.21
CA ARG A 66 -18.77 -4.85 -3.45
C ARG A 66 -20.14 -4.70 -4.12
N VAL A 67 -21.19 -4.61 -3.32
CA VAL A 67 -22.57 -4.36 -3.80
C VAL A 67 -22.68 -3.08 -4.63
N ASN A 68 -21.90 -2.05 -4.29
CA ASN A 68 -21.88 -0.77 -5.00
C ASN A 68 -20.91 -0.75 -6.18
N LEU A 69 -20.12 -1.81 -6.37
CA LEU A 69 -19.23 -1.97 -7.52
C LEU A 69 -19.91 -2.64 -8.70
N VAL A 70 -20.93 -3.47 -8.46
CA VAL A 70 -21.71 -4.08 -9.54
C VAL A 70 -22.54 -3.00 -10.25
N ASN A 71 -22.58 -3.07 -11.59
CA ASN A 71 -23.39 -2.17 -12.39
C ASN A 71 -24.89 -2.28 -12.02
N ILE A 72 -25.54 -1.14 -11.81
CA ILE A 72 -26.94 -1.06 -11.36
C ILE A 72 -27.91 -1.69 -12.38
N GLU A 73 -27.64 -1.54 -13.69
CA GLU A 73 -28.50 -2.13 -14.72
C GLU A 73 -28.30 -3.65 -14.89
N ALA A 74 -27.12 -4.18 -14.52
CA ALA A 74 -26.92 -5.62 -14.46
C ALA A 74 -27.62 -6.20 -13.22
N ALA A 75 -27.45 -5.54 -12.07
CA ALA A 75 -28.11 -5.92 -10.82
C ALA A 75 -29.64 -5.89 -10.93
N SER A 76 -30.23 -4.97 -11.70
CA SER A 76 -31.68 -4.87 -11.88
C SER A 76 -32.30 -6.05 -12.63
N VAL A 77 -31.50 -6.82 -13.38
CA VAL A 77 -31.91 -8.06 -14.06
C VAL A 77 -31.38 -9.31 -13.33
N ASP A 78 -31.05 -9.17 -12.04
CA ASP A 78 -30.45 -10.19 -11.16
C ASP A 78 -29.07 -10.72 -11.60
N ASP A 79 -28.37 -9.99 -12.49
CA ASP A 79 -26.96 -10.26 -12.80
C ASP A 79 -26.05 -9.53 -11.80
N TRP A 80 -25.76 -10.21 -10.70
CA TRP A 80 -24.83 -9.77 -9.67
C TRP A 80 -23.39 -10.26 -9.92
N SER A 81 -22.98 -10.28 -11.18
CA SER A 81 -21.63 -10.64 -11.57
C SER A 81 -20.88 -9.43 -12.12
N MET A 82 -19.60 -9.32 -11.75
CA MET A 82 -18.67 -8.37 -12.37
C MET A 82 -17.28 -8.99 -12.47
N SER A 83 -16.53 -8.60 -13.50
CA SER A 83 -15.16 -9.06 -13.66
C SER A 83 -14.26 -8.02 -14.31
N ILE A 84 -13.00 -8.03 -13.90
CA ILE A 84 -11.93 -7.26 -14.52
C ILE A 84 -10.86 -8.23 -15.00
N LEU A 85 -10.41 -8.03 -16.23
CA LEU A 85 -9.23 -8.68 -16.80
C LEU A 85 -8.18 -7.61 -17.13
N LEU A 86 -6.95 -7.82 -16.66
CA LEU A 86 -5.81 -6.95 -16.94
C LEU A 86 -4.74 -7.78 -17.66
N LYS A 87 -4.31 -7.30 -18.82
CA LYS A 87 -3.11 -7.79 -19.51
C LYS A 87 -2.02 -6.75 -19.40
N PHE A 88 -0.84 -7.17 -18.98
CA PHE A 88 0.32 -6.28 -18.82
C PHE A 88 1.63 -7.02 -18.93
N THR A 89 2.70 -6.28 -19.17
CA THR A 89 4.07 -6.81 -19.19
C THR A 89 4.92 -6.23 -18.07
N HIS A 90 5.83 -7.04 -17.54
CA HIS A 90 6.82 -6.63 -16.55
C HIS A 90 8.07 -7.49 -16.71
N GLU A 91 9.25 -6.88 -16.83
CA GLU A 91 10.52 -7.60 -17.03
C GLU A 91 10.45 -8.66 -18.13
N GLU A 92 9.94 -8.26 -19.31
CA GLU A 92 9.76 -9.13 -20.51
C GLU A 92 8.74 -10.26 -20.37
N LYS A 93 8.16 -10.48 -19.18
CA LYS A 93 7.09 -11.46 -18.95
C LYS A 93 5.72 -10.87 -19.22
N SER A 94 4.83 -11.70 -19.73
CA SER A 94 3.43 -11.41 -19.99
C SER A 94 2.54 -11.90 -18.85
N TYR A 95 1.63 -11.03 -18.40
CA TYR A 95 0.72 -11.31 -17.30
C TYR A 95 -0.73 -11.16 -17.76
N GLU A 96 -1.58 -12.11 -17.39
CA GLU A 96 -3.03 -12.02 -17.51
C GLU A 96 -3.65 -12.25 -16.13
N LEU A 97 -4.13 -11.17 -15.51
CA LEU A 97 -4.80 -11.18 -14.22
C LEU A 97 -6.31 -11.06 -14.44
N ARG A 98 -7.07 -12.01 -13.92
CA ARG A 98 -8.53 -12.00 -13.94
C ARG A 98 -9.06 -12.02 -12.51
N ARG A 99 -9.94 -11.09 -12.19
CA ARG A 99 -10.69 -11.08 -10.93
C ARG A 99 -12.19 -11.00 -11.24
N LYS A 100 -12.98 -11.87 -10.61
CA LYS A 100 -14.43 -11.96 -10.80
C LYS A 100 -15.11 -12.10 -9.45
N ILE A 101 -16.25 -11.43 -9.29
CA ILE A 101 -17.18 -11.74 -8.20
C ILE A 101 -18.53 -12.15 -8.77
N THR A 102 -19.22 -13.02 -8.03
CA THR A 102 -20.58 -13.50 -8.29
C THR A 102 -21.34 -13.58 -6.98
N LYS A 103 -22.65 -13.31 -7.01
CA LYS A 103 -23.52 -13.57 -5.86
C LYS A 103 -23.52 -15.06 -5.51
N LYS A 104 -23.40 -15.39 -4.22
CA LYS A 104 -23.49 -16.77 -3.73
C LYS A 104 -24.88 -17.35 -4.02
N SER A 105 -24.94 -18.64 -4.33
CA SER A 105 -26.17 -19.33 -4.75
C SER A 105 -27.34 -19.24 -3.76
N HIS A 106 -27.06 -19.13 -2.45
CA HIS A 106 -28.07 -19.03 -1.39
C HIS A 106 -28.51 -17.58 -1.09
N VAL A 107 -27.91 -16.59 -1.74
CA VAL A 107 -28.24 -15.17 -1.55
C VAL A 107 -29.20 -14.75 -2.67
N SER A 108 -30.36 -14.19 -2.31
CA SER A 108 -31.30 -13.64 -3.29
C SER A 108 -30.91 -12.24 -3.73
N VAL A 109 -30.61 -11.33 -2.79
CA VAL A 109 -30.15 -9.97 -3.09
C VAL A 109 -28.94 -9.67 -2.21
N PRO A 110 -27.75 -9.43 -2.78
CA PRO A 110 -26.56 -9.09 -2.02
C PRO A 110 -26.72 -7.73 -1.34
N SER A 111 -26.26 -7.64 -0.10
CA SER A 111 -26.27 -6.41 0.69
C SER A 111 -24.93 -6.15 1.38
N ILE A 112 -24.14 -7.21 1.61
CA ILE A 112 -22.83 -7.15 2.24
C ILE A 112 -21.78 -7.85 1.39
N ASP A 113 -20.50 -7.53 1.60
CA ASP A 113 -19.41 -8.11 0.81
C ASP A 113 -19.33 -9.64 0.90
N ASN A 114 -19.73 -10.21 2.04
CA ASN A 114 -19.73 -11.67 2.25
C ASN A 114 -20.81 -12.41 1.45
N ASP A 115 -21.74 -11.70 0.81
CA ASP A 115 -22.74 -12.29 -0.07
C ASP A 115 -22.15 -12.70 -1.44
N PHE A 116 -20.93 -12.29 -1.72
CA PHE A 116 -20.21 -12.58 -2.95
C PHE A 116 -19.19 -13.69 -2.75
N GLU A 117 -19.03 -14.53 -3.77
CA GLU A 117 -17.83 -15.35 -3.95
C GLU A 117 -16.86 -14.59 -4.87
N GLU A 118 -15.57 -14.75 -4.62
CA GLU A 118 -14.53 -14.13 -5.42
C GLU A 118 -13.62 -15.19 -6.02
N VAL A 119 -13.34 -15.03 -7.31
CA VAL A 119 -12.42 -15.87 -8.06
C VAL A 119 -11.32 -15.00 -8.64
N ILE A 120 -10.08 -15.33 -8.32
CA ILE A 120 -8.88 -14.71 -8.85
C ILE A 120 -8.07 -15.75 -9.62
N GLY A 121 -7.60 -15.37 -10.81
CA GLY A 121 -6.75 -16.20 -11.65
C GLY A 121 -5.63 -15.36 -12.23
N LEU A 122 -4.43 -15.93 -12.26
CA LEU A 122 -3.25 -15.29 -12.83
C LEU A 122 -2.58 -16.26 -13.80
N LYS A 123 -2.22 -15.76 -14.98
CA LYS A 123 -1.30 -16.43 -15.89
C LYS A 123 -0.04 -15.60 -16.06
N VAL A 124 1.11 -16.26 -16.08
CA VAL A 124 2.41 -15.67 -16.41
C VAL A 124 2.98 -16.46 -17.58
N ASP A 125 3.22 -15.81 -18.70
CA ASP A 125 3.68 -16.45 -19.95
C ASP A 125 2.82 -17.65 -20.39
N GLY A 126 1.52 -17.54 -20.13
CA GLY A 126 0.52 -18.57 -20.44
C GLY A 126 0.37 -19.66 -19.37
N GLU A 127 1.29 -19.74 -18.39
CA GLU A 127 1.23 -20.71 -17.30
C GLU A 127 0.33 -20.21 -16.16
N VAL A 128 -0.55 -21.08 -15.66
CA VAL A 128 -1.47 -20.74 -14.56
C VAL A 128 -0.72 -20.79 -13.24
N ILE A 129 -0.78 -19.70 -12.47
CA ILE A 129 -0.23 -19.61 -11.13
C ILE A 129 -1.23 -20.13 -10.10
N ALA A 130 -0.75 -20.90 -9.13
CA ALA A 130 -1.55 -21.38 -8.02
C ALA A 130 -2.12 -20.22 -7.18
N GLY A 131 -3.39 -20.35 -6.75
CA GLY A 131 -4.17 -19.27 -6.14
C GLY A 131 -3.51 -18.61 -4.93
N ASP A 132 -2.84 -19.39 -4.08
CA ASP A 132 -2.12 -18.95 -2.88
C ASP A 132 -0.91 -18.05 -3.19
N LYS A 133 -0.33 -18.18 -4.38
CA LYS A 133 0.83 -17.39 -4.81
C LYS A 133 0.47 -16.13 -5.59
N ILE A 134 -0.78 -15.99 -6.03
CA ILE A 134 -1.20 -14.89 -6.91
C ILE A 134 -0.94 -13.53 -6.27
N LEU A 135 -1.37 -13.33 -5.03
CA LEU A 135 -1.21 -12.03 -4.34
C LEU A 135 0.28 -11.65 -4.17
N ASN A 136 1.12 -12.62 -3.80
CA ASN A 136 2.56 -12.40 -3.69
C ASN A 136 3.17 -12.02 -5.04
N GLN A 137 2.76 -12.69 -6.12
CA GLN A 137 3.23 -12.38 -7.48
C GLN A 137 2.80 -10.99 -7.94
N ILE A 138 1.58 -10.57 -7.62
CA ILE A 138 1.08 -9.22 -7.93
C ILE A 138 1.86 -8.18 -7.13
N ASN A 139 2.05 -8.40 -5.83
CA ASN A 139 2.77 -7.46 -4.98
C ASN A 139 4.26 -7.31 -5.33
N GLN A 140 4.88 -8.31 -5.97
CA GLN A 140 6.23 -8.16 -6.53
C GLN A 140 6.27 -7.19 -7.71
N VAL A 141 5.24 -7.19 -8.56
CA VAL A 141 5.18 -6.37 -9.79
C VAL A 141 4.61 -4.98 -9.53
N SER A 142 3.60 -4.91 -8.67
CA SER A 142 2.80 -3.73 -8.40
C SER A 142 2.31 -3.78 -6.95
N PRO A 143 3.15 -3.44 -5.96
CA PRO A 143 2.79 -3.52 -4.54
C PRO A 143 1.57 -2.64 -4.21
N GLU A 144 0.62 -3.19 -3.46
CA GLU A 144 -0.62 -2.51 -3.09
C GLU A 144 -0.39 -1.22 -2.31
N GLU A 145 0.57 -1.24 -1.38
CA GLU A 145 0.88 -0.13 -0.46
C GLU A 145 1.25 1.15 -1.20
N ILE A 146 1.82 0.98 -2.39
CA ILE A 146 2.40 2.04 -3.20
C ILE A 146 1.48 2.41 -4.38
N SER A 147 0.38 1.67 -4.55
CA SER A 147 -0.59 1.87 -5.63
C SER A 147 -1.20 3.27 -5.64
N ARG A 148 -1.32 3.91 -4.48
CA ARG A 148 -1.76 5.30 -4.32
C ARG A 148 -0.87 6.33 -5.02
N PHE A 149 0.35 5.97 -5.42
CA PHE A 149 1.29 6.88 -6.09
C PHE A 149 1.26 6.78 -7.61
N PHE A 150 0.74 5.68 -8.18
CA PHE A 150 0.62 5.52 -9.65
C PHE A 150 -0.82 5.32 -10.13
N LEU A 151 -1.76 5.02 -9.23
CA LEU A 151 -3.20 5.07 -9.46
C LEU A 151 -3.79 6.17 -8.59
N PHE A 152 -3.81 7.40 -9.07
CA PHE A 152 -4.39 8.54 -8.36
C PHE A 152 -5.26 9.39 -9.30
N ASP A 153 -6.20 10.12 -8.70
CA ASP A 153 -6.99 11.13 -9.39
C ASP A 153 -6.66 12.53 -8.88
N GLY A 154 -7.32 13.55 -9.45
CA GLY A 154 -7.09 14.93 -9.06
C GLY A 154 -7.49 15.24 -7.61
N GLU A 155 -8.48 14.53 -7.06
CA GLU A 155 -8.89 14.69 -5.65
C GLU A 155 -7.77 14.22 -4.72
N LEU A 156 -7.16 13.07 -5.01
CA LEU A 156 -6.03 12.56 -4.21
C LEU A 156 -4.81 13.49 -4.29
N LEU A 157 -4.58 14.12 -5.45
CA LEU A 157 -3.49 15.09 -5.64
C LEU A 157 -3.64 16.30 -4.73
N GLN A 158 -4.87 16.81 -4.60
CA GLN A 158 -5.18 17.89 -3.67
C GLN A 158 -5.01 17.47 -2.21
N GLU A 159 -5.32 16.21 -1.87
CA GLU A 159 -5.00 15.67 -0.54
C GLU A 159 -3.48 15.67 -0.29
N TYR A 160 -2.64 15.28 -1.26
CA TYR A 160 -1.18 15.37 -1.12
C TYR A 160 -0.70 16.80 -0.89
N GLU A 161 -1.21 17.78 -1.64
CA GLU A 161 -0.84 19.18 -1.50
C GLU A 161 -1.19 19.73 -0.11
N ASN A 162 -2.41 19.50 0.36
CA ASN A 162 -2.86 19.94 1.69
C ASN A 162 -2.05 19.28 2.81
N LEU A 163 -1.63 18.03 2.63
CA LEU A 163 -0.89 17.26 3.62
C LEU A 163 0.61 17.58 3.70
N LEU A 164 1.17 18.23 2.67
CA LEU A 164 2.52 18.80 2.71
C LEU A 164 2.57 20.18 3.38
N LEU A 165 1.44 20.91 3.37
CA LEU A 165 1.34 22.25 3.96
C LEU A 165 1.07 22.21 5.47
N ASP A 166 0.28 21.23 5.93
CA ASP A 166 -0.08 21.11 7.34
C ASP A 166 0.75 20.02 8.05
N LYS A 167 1.53 20.39 9.08
CA LYS A 167 2.24 19.47 10.00
C LYS A 167 1.26 18.67 10.90
N ASN A 168 0.20 18.09 10.34
CA ASN A 168 -0.87 17.38 11.05
C ASN A 168 -0.68 15.84 10.99
N ALA A 169 -1.40 15.11 11.86
CA ALA A 169 -1.36 13.63 11.99
C ALA A 169 -1.64 12.84 10.69
N GLN A 170 -2.20 13.46 9.65
CA GLN A 170 -2.35 12.85 8.33
C GLN A 170 -1.09 12.96 7.46
N GLY A 171 -0.23 13.97 7.65
CA GLY A 171 1.07 14.08 6.99
C GLY A 171 2.02 12.95 7.40
N GLU A 172 1.98 12.54 8.68
CA GLU A 172 2.64 11.33 9.19
C GLU A 172 2.18 10.06 8.44
N LYS A 173 0.88 9.93 8.12
CA LYS A 173 0.39 8.80 7.30
C LYS A 173 0.98 8.84 5.89
N ILE A 174 1.07 10.00 5.24
CA ILE A 174 1.67 10.10 3.91
C ILE A 174 3.14 9.77 3.94
N LYS A 175 3.89 10.31 4.91
CA LYS A 175 5.29 9.95 5.11
C LYS A 175 5.44 8.44 5.27
N LEU A 176 4.60 7.79 6.07
CA LEU A 176 4.58 6.34 6.21
C LEU A 176 4.31 5.63 4.87
N HIS A 177 3.37 6.14 4.07
CA HIS A 177 3.09 5.58 2.74
C HIS A 177 4.25 5.79 1.74
N ILE A 178 4.94 6.92 1.80
CA ILE A 178 6.15 7.18 1.00
C ILE A 178 7.27 6.25 1.47
N GLU A 179 7.45 6.08 2.77
CA GLU A 179 8.40 5.14 3.37
C GLU A 179 8.09 3.70 2.94
N GLN A 180 6.82 3.30 2.93
CA GLN A 180 6.37 2.02 2.36
C GLN A 180 6.76 1.90 0.89
N ALA A 181 6.57 2.96 0.08
CA ALA A 181 6.97 2.99 -1.31
C ALA A 181 8.48 2.86 -1.54
N LEU A 182 9.26 3.41 -0.63
CA LEU A 182 10.71 3.29 -0.64
C LEU A 182 11.21 1.99 0.02
N GLY A 183 10.34 1.14 0.55
CA GLY A 183 10.71 -0.11 1.24
C GLY A 183 11.40 0.11 2.60
N VAL A 184 11.30 1.31 3.16
CA VAL A 184 11.93 1.70 4.43
C VAL A 184 11.44 0.88 5.63
N PRO A 185 10.15 0.49 5.75
CA PRO A 185 9.67 -0.32 6.88
C PRO A 185 10.45 -1.62 7.08
N SER A 186 10.79 -2.32 6.00
CA SER A 186 11.59 -3.56 6.07
C SER A 186 12.99 -3.30 6.68
N LEU A 187 13.59 -2.16 6.38
CA LEU A 187 14.87 -1.73 6.96
C LEU A 187 14.74 -1.33 8.43
N ILE A 188 13.65 -0.63 8.78
CA ILE A 188 13.36 -0.24 10.17
C ILE A 188 13.14 -1.50 11.03
N ASN A 189 12.32 -2.43 10.54
CA ASN A 189 12.02 -3.69 11.23
C ASN A 189 13.29 -4.55 11.35
N GLY A 190 14.05 -4.70 10.26
CA GLY A 190 15.34 -5.42 10.30
C GLY A 190 16.32 -4.84 11.32
N ARG A 191 16.41 -3.51 11.43
CA ARG A 191 17.22 -2.87 12.48
C ARG A 191 16.75 -3.24 13.89
N ALA A 192 15.44 -3.28 14.13
CA ALA A 192 14.88 -3.67 15.42
C ALA A 192 15.19 -5.13 15.74
N ASP A 193 15.01 -6.04 14.77
CA ASP A 193 15.31 -7.46 14.92
C ASP A 193 16.81 -7.69 15.21
N PHE A 194 17.70 -7.00 14.50
CA PHE A 194 19.14 -7.07 14.77
C PHE A 194 19.52 -6.58 16.16
N ALA A 195 18.81 -5.57 16.71
CA ALA A 195 19.04 -5.10 18.06
C ALA A 195 18.68 -6.18 19.11
N VAL A 196 17.57 -6.89 18.90
CA VAL A 196 17.16 -8.01 19.76
C VAL A 196 18.17 -9.16 19.68
N LEU A 197 18.56 -9.56 18.48
CA LEU A 197 19.54 -10.62 18.26
C LEU A 197 20.90 -10.28 18.88
N LEU A 198 21.33 -9.01 18.79
CA LEU A 198 22.56 -8.54 19.43
C LEU A 198 22.47 -8.69 20.95
N GLN A 199 21.35 -8.30 21.56
CA GLN A 199 21.15 -8.43 23.01
C GLN A 199 21.16 -9.90 23.46
N GLU A 200 20.54 -10.78 22.68
CA GLU A 200 20.53 -12.22 22.94
C GLU A 200 21.94 -12.83 22.80
N SER A 201 22.68 -12.47 21.75
CA SER A 201 24.07 -12.88 21.57
C SER A 201 24.97 -12.41 22.72
N ARG A 202 24.80 -11.17 23.21
CA ARG A 202 25.53 -10.66 24.38
C ARG A 202 25.20 -11.46 25.64
N ARG A 203 23.92 -11.82 25.86
CA ARG A 203 23.53 -12.69 26.98
C ARG A 203 24.18 -14.07 26.93
N ILE A 204 24.23 -14.69 25.74
CA ILE A 204 24.88 -16.00 25.54
C ILE A 204 26.38 -15.88 25.82
N GLN A 205 27.05 -14.86 25.29
CA GLN A 205 28.48 -14.62 25.55
C GLN A 205 28.77 -14.42 27.05
N THR A 206 27.97 -13.63 27.76
CA THR A 206 28.10 -13.44 29.22
C THR A 206 27.87 -14.75 29.98
N ARG A 207 26.97 -15.62 29.51
CA ARG A 207 26.74 -16.94 30.11
C ARG A 207 27.95 -17.86 29.92
N ASP A 208 28.49 -17.93 28.71
CA ASP A 208 29.61 -18.83 28.36
C ASP A 208 30.96 -18.34 28.94
N ALA A 209 31.08 -17.03 29.17
CA ALA A 209 32.21 -16.40 29.84
C ALA A 209 32.39 -16.84 31.31
N ASN A 210 31.41 -17.51 31.92
CA ASN A 210 31.53 -18.04 33.29
C ASN A 210 32.55 -19.17 33.46
N ASN A 211 33.07 -19.72 32.35
CA ASN A 211 34.00 -20.85 32.34
C ASN A 211 35.48 -20.46 32.51
N SER A 212 35.86 -19.16 32.43
CA SER A 212 37.23 -18.70 32.73
C SER A 212 37.24 -17.37 33.49
N SER A 213 38.24 -17.14 34.36
CA SER A 213 38.30 -15.92 35.20
C SER A 213 38.56 -14.64 34.41
N GLU A 214 39.34 -14.72 33.32
CA GLU A 214 39.59 -13.60 32.40
C GLU A 214 38.32 -13.24 31.63
N LEU A 215 37.57 -14.24 31.15
CA LEU A 215 36.30 -14.04 30.45
C LEU A 215 35.25 -13.41 31.37
N LYS A 216 35.20 -13.78 32.65
CA LYS A 216 34.35 -13.11 33.65
C LYS A 216 34.65 -11.61 33.74
N SER A 217 35.93 -11.23 33.85
CA SER A 217 36.31 -9.82 33.97
C SER A 217 35.94 -8.98 32.73
N LEU A 218 36.08 -9.58 31.54
CA LEU A 218 35.67 -8.97 30.27
C LEU A 218 34.15 -8.85 30.17
N ALA A 219 33.41 -9.87 30.58
CA ALA A 219 31.95 -9.86 30.59
C ALA A 219 31.38 -8.80 31.55
N THR A 220 31.95 -8.62 32.75
CA THR A 220 31.54 -7.55 33.68
C THR A 220 31.77 -6.17 33.07
N ARG A 221 32.94 -5.96 32.47
CA ARG A 221 33.28 -4.69 31.83
C ARG A 221 32.39 -4.39 30.61
N GLN A 222 31.99 -5.42 29.87
CA GLN A 222 31.06 -5.30 28.77
C GLN A 222 29.65 -4.96 29.26
N SER A 223 29.20 -5.57 30.35
CA SER A 223 27.93 -5.19 31.00
C SER A 223 27.93 -3.73 31.48
N ASP A 224 29.02 -3.24 32.05
CA ASP A 224 29.13 -1.84 32.49
C ASP A 224 29.09 -0.85 31.32
N LEU A 225 29.72 -1.20 30.19
CA LEU A 225 29.69 -0.40 28.97
C LEU A 225 28.30 -0.38 28.35
N ASP A 226 27.58 -1.50 28.37
CA ASP A 226 26.21 -1.59 27.89
C ASP A 226 25.27 -0.70 28.69
N VAL A 227 25.38 -0.70 30.03
CA VAL A 227 24.60 0.21 30.89
C VAL A 227 24.90 1.67 30.54
N LYS A 228 26.17 2.04 30.34
CA LYS A 228 26.54 3.41 29.94
C LYS A 228 25.99 3.78 28.56
N GLU A 229 26.01 2.85 27.61
CA GLU A 229 25.44 3.05 26.28
C GLU A 229 23.94 3.31 26.34
N ASP A 230 23.21 2.52 27.14
CA ASP A 230 21.77 2.68 27.34
C ASP A 230 21.42 4.00 28.02
N THR A 231 22.22 4.40 29.02
CA THR A 231 22.05 5.70 29.71
C THR A 231 22.25 6.86 28.74
N ALA A 232 23.33 6.82 27.95
CA ALA A 232 23.63 7.84 26.96
C ALA A 232 22.56 7.91 25.85
N LYS A 233 21.99 6.76 25.44
CA LYS A 233 20.86 6.72 24.48
C LYS A 233 19.60 7.36 25.06
N ALA A 234 19.29 7.10 26.33
CA ALA A 234 18.15 7.72 27.00
C ALA A 234 18.30 9.25 27.10
N ASP A 235 19.49 9.72 27.47
CA ASP A 235 19.81 11.15 27.53
C ASP A 235 19.67 11.81 26.15
N LEU A 236 20.22 11.18 25.11
CA LEU A 236 20.14 11.68 23.73
C LEU A 236 18.69 11.76 23.24
N LYS A 237 17.84 10.81 23.64
CA LYS A 237 16.39 10.87 23.36
C LYS A 237 15.74 12.06 24.05
N SER A 238 16.00 12.27 25.34
CA SER A 238 15.46 13.41 26.10
C SER A 238 15.90 14.75 25.50
N LEU A 239 17.17 14.89 25.14
CA LEU A 239 17.72 16.08 24.47
C LEU A 239 17.05 16.36 23.12
N LYS A 240 16.72 15.32 22.34
CA LYS A 240 15.99 15.47 21.07
C LYS A 240 14.55 15.93 21.29
N GLU A 241 13.86 15.40 22.29
CA GLU A 241 12.51 15.84 22.66
C GLU A 241 12.51 17.32 23.06
N GLN A 242 13.44 17.72 23.94
CA GLN A 242 13.61 19.12 24.34
C GLN A 242 13.91 20.04 23.15
N LYS A 243 14.76 19.61 22.21
CA LYS A 243 15.06 20.37 20.99
C LYS A 243 13.80 20.60 20.16
N ASN A 244 12.98 19.57 20.00
CA ASN A 244 11.75 19.63 19.21
C ASN A 244 10.71 20.57 19.86
N ASP A 245 10.60 20.54 21.19
CA ASP A 245 9.74 21.45 21.95
C ASP A 245 10.17 22.92 21.78
N VAL A 246 11.48 23.18 21.83
CA VAL A 246 12.04 24.52 21.59
C VAL A 246 11.81 24.96 20.14
N GLU A 247 11.95 24.08 19.15
CA GLU A 247 11.67 24.38 17.74
C GLU A 247 10.19 24.72 17.52
N LEU A 248 9.26 24.00 18.16
CA LEU A 248 7.83 24.33 18.12
C LEU A 248 7.54 25.70 18.76
N LEU A 249 8.21 26.03 19.87
CA LEU A 249 8.08 27.34 20.50
C LEU A 249 8.58 28.47 19.59
N VAL A 250 9.71 28.26 18.91
CA VAL A 250 10.26 29.21 17.92
C VAL A 250 9.28 29.41 16.76
N ASP A 251 8.79 28.33 16.16
CA ASP A 251 7.78 28.39 15.06
C ASP A 251 6.53 29.18 15.51
N THR A 252 6.06 28.96 16.74
CA THR A 252 4.88 29.65 17.29
C THR A 252 5.12 31.14 17.51
N ILE A 253 6.33 31.53 17.92
CA ILE A 253 6.71 32.93 18.11
C ILE A 253 6.85 33.63 16.76
N ASP A 254 7.47 32.98 15.78
CA ASP A 254 7.63 33.50 14.42
C ASP A 254 6.28 33.71 13.72
N GLU A 255 5.30 32.81 13.91
CA GLU A 255 3.94 33.03 13.41
C GLU A 255 3.24 34.23 14.07
N LYS A 256 3.46 34.46 15.37
CA LYS A 256 2.91 35.62 16.07
C LYS A 256 3.53 36.93 15.59
N LEU A 257 4.83 36.91 15.29
CA LEU A 257 5.55 38.08 14.76
C LEU A 257 5.13 38.43 13.32
N LYS A 258 4.78 37.44 12.48
CA LYS A 258 4.28 37.68 11.11
C LYS A 258 2.87 38.29 11.04
N LYS A 259 2.10 38.26 12.14
CA LYS A 259 0.72 38.78 12.22
C LYS A 259 0.65 40.25 12.72
N HIS A 260 1.79 40.86 13.03
CA HIS A 260 1.93 42.28 13.37
C HIS A 260 2.76 43.01 12.30
#